data_AF-A0AAI9L139-F1
#
_entry.id   AF-A0AAI9L139-F1
#
_cell.length_a   1.000
_cell.length_b   1.000
_cell.length_c   1.000
_cell.angle_alpha   90.00
_cell.angle_beta   90.00
_cell.angle_gamma   90.00
#
_symmetry.space_group_name_H-M   'P 1'
#
loop_
_entity.id
_entity.type
_entity.pdbx_description
1 polymer ?
#
loop_
_entity_poly.entity_id
_entity_poly.type
_entity_poly.pdbx_seq_one_letter_code
_entity_poly.pdbx_strand_id
1 'polypeptide(L)'
;MQTLKRFYALVAPFWLTTRATLLWLLLLLIMSLTLSVVWISVQYNNWSRDFYDALADYFQHASIYDMAVRYLAYTLLFVLVIICGNWLKKQLIIRWRDTMTHQYEQDWLSNHAHYQLSAGLDNPDQRIAEDIRLLIEQSLELLLSLLKNTARFFSFIAILWQLSGVHTFTLVGYTITVHGYLVWIALVYAAVASVVTHLLGHRLHKLNIERQRAEADYRATLLRVRDNSEQIAFYQGSDAEQQRMRQHFQPIVQNWQRLMTREFRLESFTTSYFRFSLIIPVFATLPLFLARQVSLGAIMQARSAFGYVLDAFGWFIDAYRQLVQWSSTIERLWEFQHRLQQLPTPEEPRHEGYALHINALSVSRPEGSPYFSPLTLTLQAGEWAVLSAVSGSGKTTLLRALAGLWPTSQGERHFPAGRALFLPQKAYLPQDTLRQVLCYPQAQLADTARLIAVLEQTGLAALIPRLDDKANWGRELSGGEQQRLSLARALLLRPTLLCLDEATSQLDDAAALQLLEHIRTTLPQTIVLAVSHQPAVLACFKHQIRLTPLEPEKKAHTENRIVDPSVAPPAADVQQVAYGRI
;
A
#
# COMPACT_ATOMS: atom_id res chain seq x y z
N MET A 1 -20.83 -7.53 9.14
CA MET A 1 -20.40 -8.92 9.40
C MET A 1 -19.34 -9.44 8.43
N GLN A 2 -19.41 -9.14 7.11
CA GLN A 2 -18.40 -9.60 6.14
C GLN A 2 -16.98 -9.04 6.41
N THR A 3 -16.85 -7.75 6.74
CA THR A 3 -15.55 -7.12 7.06
C THR A 3 -14.79 -7.84 8.17
N LEU A 4 -15.47 -8.27 9.25
CA LEU A 4 -14.85 -8.99 10.36
C LEU A 4 -14.38 -10.40 9.95
N LYS A 5 -15.14 -11.08 9.09
CA LYS A 5 -14.72 -12.38 8.53
C LYS A 5 -13.47 -12.22 7.65
N ARG A 6 -13.44 -11.18 6.81
CA ARG A 6 -12.28 -10.83 5.98
C ARG A 6 -11.07 -10.49 6.84
N PHE A 7 -11.24 -9.62 7.83
CA PHE A 7 -10.21 -9.30 8.81
C PHE A 7 -9.64 -10.54 9.47
N TYR A 8 -10.50 -11.43 9.99
CA TYR A 8 -10.06 -12.67 10.60
C TYR A 8 -9.21 -13.52 9.64
N ALA A 9 -9.64 -13.66 8.38
CA ALA A 9 -8.88 -14.41 7.37
C ALA A 9 -7.50 -13.80 7.08
N LEU A 10 -7.39 -12.47 7.05
CA LEU A 10 -6.12 -11.76 6.82
C LEU A 10 -5.12 -11.96 7.97
N VAL A 11 -5.60 -11.98 9.22
CA VAL A 11 -4.70 -11.97 10.39
C VAL A 11 -4.53 -13.35 11.06
N ALA A 12 -5.42 -14.29 10.77
CA ALA A 12 -5.32 -15.68 11.25
C ALA A 12 -3.92 -16.31 11.04
N PRO A 13 -3.25 -16.17 9.88
CA PRO A 13 -1.92 -16.73 9.66
C PRO A 13 -0.84 -16.22 10.63
N PHE A 14 -1.03 -15.05 11.23
CA PHE A 14 -0.11 -14.49 12.21
C PHE A 14 -0.46 -14.91 13.65
N TRP A 15 -1.72 -14.75 14.06
CA TRP A 15 -2.15 -14.97 15.45
C TRP A 15 -2.46 -16.42 15.83
N LEU A 16 -2.72 -17.30 14.86
CA LEU A 16 -3.12 -18.70 15.10
C LEU A 16 -1.97 -19.69 14.92
N THR A 17 -0.73 -19.23 14.99
CA THR A 17 0.45 -20.09 14.91
C THR A 17 0.83 -20.63 16.30
N THR A 18 1.49 -21.79 16.35
CA THR A 18 2.01 -22.38 17.60
C THR A 18 3.00 -21.47 18.33
N ARG A 19 3.64 -20.54 17.61
CA ARG A 19 4.59 -19.56 18.15
C ARG A 19 3.93 -18.24 18.60
N ALA A 20 2.62 -18.08 18.43
CA ALA A 20 1.92 -16.84 18.76
C ALA A 20 1.68 -16.61 20.26
N THR A 21 2.00 -17.57 21.13
CA THR A 21 1.78 -17.44 22.59
C THR A 21 2.46 -16.20 23.18
N LEU A 22 3.71 -15.92 22.79
CA LEU A 22 4.44 -14.74 23.23
C LEU A 22 3.81 -13.43 22.71
N LEU A 23 3.22 -13.47 21.50
CA LEU A 23 2.52 -12.32 20.92
C LEU A 23 1.22 -12.03 21.67
N TRP A 24 0.47 -13.07 22.06
CA TRP A 24 -0.73 -12.94 22.89
C TRP A 24 -0.40 -12.41 24.30
N LEU A 25 0.68 -12.89 24.91
CA LEU A 25 1.17 -12.33 26.18
C LEU A 25 1.57 -10.86 26.06
N LEU A 26 2.26 -10.50 24.97
CA LEU A 26 2.61 -9.10 24.68
C LEU A 26 1.36 -8.23 24.50
N LEU A 27 0.35 -8.71 23.77
CA LEU A 27 -0.92 -8.01 23.61
C LEU A 27 -1.64 -7.83 24.94
N LEU A 28 -1.71 -8.87 25.76
CA LEU A 28 -2.33 -8.83 27.08
C LEU A 28 -1.63 -7.82 28.00
N LEU A 29 -0.29 -7.80 28.00
CA LEU A 29 0.49 -6.82 28.75
C LEU A 29 0.18 -5.38 28.30
N ILE A 30 0.09 -5.13 26.98
CA ILE A 30 -0.27 -3.82 26.44
C ILE A 30 -1.69 -3.42 26.85
N MET A 31 -2.64 -4.35 26.81
CA MET A 31 -4.02 -4.13 27.26
C MET A 31 -4.07 -3.81 28.77
N SER A 32 -3.31 -4.53 29.58
CA SER A 32 -3.20 -4.28 31.03
C SER A 32 -2.64 -2.88 31.30
N LEU A 33 -1.54 -2.49 30.64
CA LEU A 33 -0.97 -1.15 30.78
C LEU A 33 -1.97 -0.07 30.35
N THR A 34 -2.73 -0.33 29.28
CA THR A 34 -3.78 0.59 28.81
C THR A 34 -4.89 0.79 29.84
N LEU A 35 -5.31 -0.28 30.53
CA LEU A 35 -6.28 -0.18 31.62
C LEU A 35 -5.70 0.49 32.87
N SER A 36 -4.42 0.26 33.18
CA SER A 36 -3.72 0.96 34.27
C SER A 36 -3.77 2.48 34.10
N VAL A 37 -3.70 3.01 32.87
CA VAL A 37 -3.86 4.46 32.61
C VAL A 37 -5.22 4.99 33.09
N VAL A 38 -6.30 4.22 32.89
CA VAL A 38 -7.63 4.60 33.36
C VAL A 38 -7.69 4.57 34.88
N TRP A 39 -7.12 3.52 35.50
CA TRP A 39 -7.04 3.44 36.96
C TRP A 39 -6.27 4.62 37.56
N ILE A 40 -5.10 4.99 36.99
CA ILE A 40 -4.33 6.16 37.44
C ILE A 40 -5.14 7.45 37.26
N SER A 41 -5.91 7.57 36.18
CA SER A 41 -6.77 8.75 35.96
C SER A 41 -7.85 8.89 37.04
N VAL A 42 -8.42 7.78 37.52
CA VAL A 42 -9.35 7.78 38.67
C VAL A 42 -8.61 8.20 39.95
N GLN A 43 -7.38 7.73 40.15
CA GLN A 43 -6.57 8.14 41.31
C GLN A 43 -6.26 9.65 41.29
N TYR A 44 -5.94 10.23 40.12
CA TYR A 44 -5.79 11.68 39.98
C TYR A 44 -7.07 12.44 40.32
N ASN A 45 -8.22 11.92 39.91
CA ASN A 45 -9.51 12.54 40.20
C ASN A 45 -9.83 12.52 41.69
N ASN A 46 -9.57 11.40 42.38
CA ASN A 46 -9.73 11.28 43.83
C ASN A 46 -8.72 12.17 44.57
N TRP A 47 -7.45 12.15 44.17
CA TRP A 47 -6.41 13.00 44.75
C TRP A 47 -6.76 14.50 44.62
N SER A 48 -7.32 14.91 43.48
CA SER A 48 -7.77 16.29 43.26
C SER A 48 -8.83 16.69 44.28
N ARG A 49 -9.82 15.83 44.53
CA ARG A 49 -10.82 16.06 45.59
C ARG A 49 -10.15 16.28 46.94
N ASP A 50 -9.33 15.32 47.37
CA ASP A 50 -8.69 15.34 48.68
C ASP A 50 -7.85 16.61 48.84
N PHE A 51 -7.14 17.03 47.78
CA PHE A 51 -6.26 18.20 47.81
C PHE A 51 -7.04 19.50 48.02
N TYR A 52 -8.15 19.68 47.31
CA TYR A 52 -8.97 20.88 47.45
C TYR A 52 -9.78 20.89 48.75
N ASP A 53 -10.16 19.73 49.28
CA ASP A 53 -10.77 19.62 50.62
C ASP A 53 -9.75 19.98 51.72
N ALA A 54 -8.52 19.48 51.61
CA ALA A 54 -7.42 19.86 52.50
C ALA A 54 -7.08 21.36 52.39
N LEU A 55 -7.09 21.91 51.18
CA LEU A 55 -6.83 23.33 50.95
C LEU A 55 -7.92 24.22 51.56
N ALA A 56 -9.20 23.83 51.44
CA ALA A 56 -10.32 24.56 52.00
C ALA A 56 -10.26 24.64 53.54
N ASP A 57 -9.66 23.65 54.19
CA ASP A 57 -9.46 23.61 55.63
C ASP A 57 -8.01 23.95 56.05
N TYR A 58 -7.25 24.62 55.17
CA TYR A 58 -5.88 25.08 55.43
C TYR A 58 -4.90 23.99 55.90
N PHE A 59 -5.08 22.75 55.43
CA PHE A 59 -4.28 21.58 55.79
C PHE A 59 -4.27 21.25 57.29
N GLN A 60 -5.34 21.55 58.02
CA GLN A 60 -5.47 21.20 59.44
C GLN A 60 -5.47 19.67 59.68
N HIS A 61 -6.06 18.90 58.77
CA HIS A 61 -6.24 17.45 58.91
C HIS A 61 -5.46 16.60 57.89
N ALA A 62 -4.73 17.23 56.96
CA ALA A 62 -4.02 16.56 55.88
C ALA A 62 -2.58 17.07 55.76
N SER A 63 -1.65 16.17 55.43
CA SER A 63 -0.24 16.52 55.23
C SER A 63 0.04 16.90 53.79
N ILE A 64 0.50 18.13 53.56
CA ILE A 64 0.95 18.61 52.23
C ILE A 64 1.99 17.65 51.62
N TYR A 65 2.92 17.16 52.45
CA TYR A 65 3.99 16.27 52.00
C TYR A 65 3.45 14.92 51.50
N ASP A 66 2.49 14.32 52.21
CA ASP A 66 1.87 13.06 51.78
C ASP A 66 1.13 13.23 50.46
N MET A 67 0.37 14.33 50.30
CA MET A 67 -0.32 14.62 49.04
C MET A 67 0.64 14.85 47.88
N ALA A 68 1.72 15.59 48.10
CA ALA A 68 2.75 15.83 47.09
C ALA A 68 3.45 14.52 46.68
N VAL A 69 3.81 13.67 47.63
CA VAL A 69 4.45 12.37 47.36
C VAL A 69 3.51 11.46 46.57
N ARG A 70 2.22 11.37 46.93
CA ARG A 70 1.23 10.59 46.16
C ARG A 70 1.07 11.12 44.74
N TYR A 71 1.00 12.43 44.56
CA TYR A 71 0.90 13.04 43.23
C TYR A 71 2.13 12.72 42.36
N LEU A 72 3.33 12.85 42.92
CA LEU A 72 4.58 12.49 42.24
C LEU A 72 4.64 11.00 41.91
N ALA A 73 4.21 10.13 42.82
CA ALA A 73 4.16 8.69 42.58
C ALA A 73 3.18 8.32 41.44
N TYR A 74 1.98 8.90 41.43
CA TYR A 74 1.03 8.71 40.33
C TYR A 74 1.56 9.25 39.00
N THR A 75 2.27 10.38 39.02
CA THR A 75 2.90 10.97 37.84
C THR A 75 4.02 10.10 37.29
N LEU A 76 4.91 9.60 38.14
CA LEU A 76 5.95 8.68 37.74
C LEU A 76 5.36 7.39 37.15
N LEU A 77 4.34 6.82 37.81
CA LEU A 77 3.67 5.61 37.33
C LEU A 77 2.96 5.85 35.99
N PHE A 78 2.27 6.98 35.83
CA PHE A 78 1.59 7.35 34.59
C PHE A 78 2.57 7.45 33.43
N VAL A 79 3.69 8.15 33.63
CA VAL A 79 4.75 8.30 32.63
C VAL A 79 5.35 6.94 32.27
N LEU A 80 5.68 6.11 33.26
CA LEU A 80 6.26 4.79 33.03
C LEU A 80 5.30 3.87 32.26
N VAL A 81 4.03 3.80 32.66
CA VAL A 81 3.01 2.98 31.99
C VAL A 81 2.83 3.41 30.53
N ILE A 82 2.79 4.71 30.24
CA ILE A 82 2.67 5.21 28.87
C ILE A 82 3.91 4.91 28.04
N ILE A 83 5.11 5.17 28.55
CA ILE A 83 6.37 4.94 27.82
C ILE A 83 6.53 3.45 27.52
N CYS A 84 6.39 2.59 28.53
CA CYS A 84 6.49 1.14 28.36
C CYS A 84 5.39 0.62 27.43
N GLY A 85 4.14 1.05 27.60
CA GLY A 85 3.02 0.64 26.75
C GLY A 85 3.23 1.03 25.28
N ASN A 86 3.70 2.25 25.02
CA ASN A 86 4.00 2.71 23.66
C ASN A 86 5.17 1.97 23.02
N TRP A 87 6.21 1.67 23.79
CA TRP A 87 7.35 0.89 23.30
C TRP A 87 6.93 -0.55 22.96
N LEU A 88 6.20 -1.22 23.85
CA LEU A 88 5.68 -2.58 23.63
C LEU A 88 4.70 -2.62 22.44
N LYS A 89 3.85 -1.60 22.29
CA LYS A 89 2.97 -1.44 21.12
C LYS A 89 3.78 -1.41 19.82
N LYS A 90 4.85 -0.61 19.75
CA LYS A 90 5.72 -0.54 18.57
C LYS A 90 6.44 -1.86 18.27
N GLN A 91 6.88 -2.57 19.31
CA GLN A 91 7.47 -3.91 19.17
C GLN A 91 6.48 -4.92 18.58
N LEU A 92 5.21 -4.90 19.00
CA LEU A 92 4.18 -5.76 18.43
C LEU A 92 3.91 -5.40 16.96
N ILE A 93 3.81 -4.10 16.64
CA ILE A 93 3.57 -3.61 15.28
C ILE A 93 4.66 -4.09 14.32
N ILE A 94 5.94 -3.93 14.67
CA ILE A 94 7.03 -4.29 13.74
C ILE A 94 7.11 -5.80 13.53
N ARG A 95 6.92 -6.61 14.57
CA ARG A 95 6.90 -8.09 14.43
C ARG A 95 5.77 -8.57 13.55
N TRP A 96 4.59 -7.98 13.72
CA TRP A 96 3.43 -8.29 12.89
C TRP A 96 3.66 -7.85 11.44
N ARG A 97 4.18 -6.64 11.23
CA ARG A 97 4.46 -6.12 9.90
C ARG A 97 5.51 -6.95 9.17
N ASP A 98 6.62 -7.28 9.84
CA ASP A 98 7.71 -8.09 9.26
C ASP A 98 7.19 -9.43 8.71
N THR A 99 6.42 -10.17 9.51
CA THR A 99 5.86 -11.46 9.07
C THR A 99 4.85 -11.30 7.94
N MET A 100 3.92 -10.35 8.04
CA MET A 100 2.85 -10.18 7.05
C MET A 100 3.40 -9.62 5.72
N THR A 101 4.32 -8.66 5.77
CA THR A 101 4.97 -8.11 4.57
C THR A 101 5.77 -9.18 3.86
N HIS A 102 6.60 -9.96 4.58
CA HIS A 102 7.38 -11.04 3.96
C HIS A 102 6.48 -12.09 3.29
N GLN A 103 5.37 -12.47 3.93
CA GLN A 103 4.40 -13.40 3.31
C GLN A 103 3.80 -12.83 2.02
N TYR A 104 3.35 -11.56 2.04
CA TYR A 104 2.76 -10.92 0.86
C TYR A 104 3.78 -10.72 -0.28
N GLU A 105 5.04 -10.43 0.05
CA GLU A 105 6.13 -10.34 -0.93
C GLU A 105 6.38 -11.70 -1.60
N GLN A 106 6.42 -12.78 -0.81
CA GLN A 106 6.57 -14.13 -1.34
C GLN A 106 5.41 -14.52 -2.24
N ASP A 107 4.17 -14.32 -1.79
CA ASP A 107 2.98 -14.65 -2.56
C ASP A 107 2.93 -13.83 -3.86
N TRP A 108 3.27 -12.54 -3.81
CA TRP A 108 3.29 -11.66 -4.98
C TRP A 108 4.39 -12.00 -5.99
N LEU A 109 5.57 -12.44 -5.53
CA LEU A 109 6.67 -12.84 -6.41
C LEU A 109 6.53 -14.27 -6.93
N SER A 110 5.76 -15.13 -6.25
CA SER A 110 5.52 -16.51 -6.66
C SER A 110 4.80 -16.60 -8.01
N ASN A 111 5.11 -17.64 -8.80
CA ASN A 111 4.39 -17.99 -10.04
C ASN A 111 4.16 -16.83 -11.03
N HIS A 112 5.09 -15.87 -11.07
CA HIS A 112 4.97 -14.65 -11.89
C HIS A 112 3.73 -13.80 -11.60
N ALA A 113 3.15 -13.91 -10.39
CA ALA A 113 1.95 -13.17 -10.01
C ALA A 113 2.13 -11.64 -10.14
N HIS A 114 3.31 -11.12 -9.82
CA HIS A 114 3.68 -9.72 -10.03
C HIS A 114 3.51 -9.25 -11.48
N TYR A 115 3.82 -10.10 -12.47
CA TYR A 115 3.63 -9.80 -13.87
C TYR A 115 2.14 -9.85 -14.25
N GLN A 116 1.44 -10.91 -13.84
CA GLN A 116 0.02 -11.13 -14.19
C GLN A 116 -0.89 -10.03 -13.61
N LEU A 117 -0.59 -9.55 -12.40
CA LEU A 117 -1.38 -8.50 -11.75
C LEU A 117 -1.07 -7.09 -12.27
N SER A 118 0.10 -6.87 -12.88
CA SER A 118 0.46 -5.56 -13.43
C SER A 118 -0.47 -5.11 -14.57
N ALA A 119 -1.21 -6.05 -15.18
CA ALA A 119 -2.16 -5.79 -16.25
C ALA A 119 -3.57 -5.35 -15.76
N GLY A 120 -3.86 -5.33 -14.45
CA GLY A 120 -5.23 -5.07 -13.98
C GLY A 120 -5.43 -4.63 -12.53
N LEU A 121 -4.37 -4.31 -11.78
CA LEU A 121 -4.46 -3.88 -10.38
C LEU A 121 -3.84 -2.50 -10.17
N ASP A 122 -4.61 -1.61 -9.53
CA ASP A 122 -4.11 -0.33 -9.03
C ASP A 122 -3.20 -0.58 -7.81
N ASN A 123 -1.89 -0.63 -8.09
CA ASN A 123 -0.76 -0.40 -7.18
C ASN A 123 -0.53 -1.48 -6.09
N PRO A 124 0.01 -2.67 -6.45
CA PRO A 124 0.39 -3.71 -5.46
C PRO A 124 1.46 -3.23 -4.47
N ASP A 125 2.35 -2.34 -4.90
CA ASP A 125 3.34 -1.65 -4.07
C ASP A 125 2.69 -0.89 -2.90
N GLN A 126 1.61 -0.15 -3.18
CA GLN A 126 0.84 0.54 -2.14
C GLN A 126 0.19 -0.45 -1.16
N ARG A 127 -0.31 -1.60 -1.66
CA ARG A 127 -0.94 -2.63 -0.81
C ARG A 127 0.06 -3.19 0.20
N ILE A 128 1.23 -3.58 -0.27
CA ILE A 128 2.26 -4.21 0.56
C ILE A 128 2.90 -3.19 1.51
N ALA A 129 3.25 -2.00 1.01
CA ALA A 129 3.99 -1.01 1.81
C ALA A 129 3.10 -0.28 2.84
N GLU A 130 1.90 0.15 2.43
CA GLU A 130 1.05 1.06 3.19
C GLU A 130 -0.19 0.38 3.78
N ASP A 131 -0.94 -0.39 3.00
CA ASP A 131 -2.19 -0.98 3.51
C ASP A 131 -1.93 -2.03 4.61
N ILE A 132 -0.87 -2.85 4.52
CA ILE A 132 -0.45 -3.75 5.62
C ILE A 132 -0.15 -2.97 6.89
N ARG A 133 0.60 -1.86 6.78
CA ARG A 133 0.94 -0.99 7.92
C ARG A 133 -0.32 -0.41 8.55
N LEU A 134 -1.21 0.15 7.73
CA LEU A 134 -2.47 0.74 8.17
C LEU A 134 -3.37 -0.30 8.85
N LEU A 135 -3.49 -1.51 8.28
CA LEU A 135 -4.26 -2.60 8.88
C LEU A 135 -3.80 -2.87 10.32
N ILE A 136 -2.49 -3.04 10.52
CA ILE A 136 -1.90 -3.39 11.81
C ILE A 136 -2.06 -2.26 12.82
N GLU A 137 -1.64 -1.04 12.45
CA GLU A 137 -1.69 0.12 13.34
C GLU A 137 -3.11 0.48 13.74
N GLN A 138 -4.04 0.55 12.77
CA GLN A 138 -5.43 0.92 13.03
C GLN A 138 -6.15 -0.17 13.84
N SER A 139 -5.90 -1.46 13.58
CA SER A 139 -6.52 -2.53 14.37
C SER A 139 -6.13 -2.45 15.84
N LEU A 140 -4.83 -2.23 16.12
CA LEU A 140 -4.34 -2.14 17.49
C LEU A 140 -4.77 -0.83 18.16
N GLU A 141 -4.80 0.28 17.42
CA GLU A 141 -5.30 1.55 17.94
C GLU A 141 -6.80 1.51 18.26
N LEU A 142 -7.62 0.97 17.36
CA LEU A 142 -9.06 0.80 17.58
C LEU A 142 -9.33 -0.08 18.79
N LEU A 143 -8.62 -1.22 18.92
CA LEU A 143 -8.77 -2.12 20.06
C LEU A 143 -8.41 -1.45 21.39
N LEU A 144 -7.22 -0.85 21.48
CA LEU A 144 -6.73 -0.26 22.74
C LEU A 144 -7.50 1.01 23.09
N SER A 145 -7.89 1.81 22.10
CA SER A 145 -8.70 3.01 22.32
C SER A 145 -10.13 2.68 22.72
N LEU A 146 -10.76 1.65 22.12
CA LEU A 146 -12.06 1.15 22.57
C LEU A 146 -11.98 0.67 24.01
N LEU A 147 -10.98 -0.14 24.36
CA LEU A 147 -10.79 -0.64 25.73
C LEU A 147 -10.64 0.51 26.73
N LYS A 148 -9.73 1.46 26.44
CA LYS A 148 -9.45 2.61 27.29
C LYS A 148 -10.68 3.51 27.47
N ASN A 149 -11.36 3.87 26.37
CA ASN A 149 -12.51 4.78 26.43
C ASN A 149 -13.74 4.13 27.05
N THR A 150 -13.96 2.83 26.84
CA THR A 150 -15.03 2.08 27.53
C THR A 150 -14.79 2.05 29.03
N ALA A 151 -13.56 1.72 29.47
CA ALA A 151 -13.22 1.72 30.90
C ALA A 151 -13.32 3.12 31.52
N ARG A 152 -12.85 4.17 30.81
CA ARG A 152 -12.98 5.57 31.21
C ARG A 152 -14.45 5.97 31.35
N PHE A 153 -15.28 5.64 30.36
CA PHE A 153 -16.71 5.92 30.33
C PHE A 153 -17.40 5.38 31.59
N PHE A 154 -17.27 4.07 31.87
CA PHE A 154 -17.91 3.48 33.05
C PHE A 154 -17.36 4.02 34.37
N SER A 155 -16.04 4.19 34.48
CA SER A 155 -15.40 4.67 35.72
C SER A 155 -15.85 6.09 36.07
N PHE A 156 -15.85 7.01 35.09
CA PHE A 156 -16.17 8.41 35.35
C PHE A 156 -17.68 8.70 35.38
N ILE A 157 -18.50 7.91 34.70
CA ILE A 157 -19.96 7.96 34.91
C ILE A 157 -20.30 7.50 36.33
N ALA A 158 -19.69 6.43 36.84
CA ALA A 158 -19.93 5.97 38.20
C ALA A 158 -19.57 7.06 39.23
N ILE A 159 -18.42 7.73 39.08
CA ILE A 159 -18.00 8.85 39.92
C ILE A 159 -18.99 10.02 39.83
N LEU A 160 -19.39 10.41 38.61
CA LEU A 160 -20.29 11.54 38.38
C LEU A 160 -21.72 11.26 38.91
N TRP A 161 -22.15 10.01 38.83
CA TRP A 161 -23.42 9.54 39.38
C TRP A 161 -23.43 9.61 40.91
N GLN A 162 -22.35 9.13 41.54
CA GLN A 162 -22.20 9.19 43.00
C GLN A 162 -22.15 10.64 43.50
N LEU A 163 -21.50 11.55 42.76
CA LEU A 163 -21.42 12.97 43.10
C LEU A 163 -22.72 13.75 42.87
N SER A 164 -23.54 13.34 41.90
CA SER A 164 -24.77 14.06 41.52
C SER A 164 -25.91 13.95 42.55
N GLY A 165 -25.90 12.94 43.42
CA GLY A 165 -26.98 12.73 44.40
C GLY A 165 -28.39 12.66 43.78
N VAL A 166 -29.39 13.08 44.55
CA VAL A 166 -30.80 13.15 44.15
C VAL A 166 -31.27 14.60 44.19
N HIS A 167 -31.80 15.11 43.07
CA HIS A 167 -32.30 16.48 43.01
C HIS A 167 -33.76 16.56 42.59
N THR A 168 -34.52 17.38 43.31
CA THR A 168 -35.90 17.76 42.97
C THR A 168 -35.87 19.11 42.26
N PHE A 169 -36.19 19.16 40.97
CA PHE A 169 -36.42 20.41 40.25
C PHE A 169 -37.92 20.72 40.25
N THR A 170 -38.31 21.92 40.66
CA THR A 170 -39.68 22.42 40.50
C THR A 170 -39.78 23.17 39.17
N LEU A 171 -40.30 22.51 38.13
CA LEU A 171 -40.55 23.14 36.83
C LEU A 171 -42.06 23.22 36.61
N VAL A 172 -42.60 24.44 36.44
CA VAL A 172 -44.03 24.68 36.16
C VAL A 172 -44.97 23.95 37.15
N GLY A 173 -44.68 24.02 38.44
CA GLY A 173 -45.51 23.42 39.50
C GLY A 173 -45.36 21.91 39.71
N TYR A 174 -44.56 21.20 38.91
CA TYR A 174 -44.27 19.77 39.10
C TYR A 174 -42.86 19.57 39.69
N THR A 175 -42.76 18.74 40.73
CA THR A 175 -41.49 18.32 41.33
C THR A 175 -40.93 17.11 40.59
N ILE A 176 -39.94 17.32 39.73
CA ILE A 176 -39.24 16.24 39.02
C ILE A 176 -37.98 15.87 39.81
N THR A 177 -37.94 14.65 40.33
CA THR A 177 -36.76 14.06 40.98
C THR A 177 -35.84 13.45 39.91
N VAL A 178 -34.69 14.05 39.67
CA VAL A 178 -33.68 13.54 38.73
C VAL A 178 -32.49 13.01 39.51
N HIS A 179 -32.24 11.70 39.39
CA HIS A 179 -31.02 11.06 39.85
C HIS A 179 -29.91 11.24 38.80
N GLY A 180 -28.68 11.54 39.22
CA GLY A 180 -27.56 11.60 38.28
C GLY A 180 -27.61 12.78 37.31
N TYR A 181 -28.18 13.93 37.72
CA TYR A 181 -28.43 15.07 36.82
C TYR A 181 -27.18 15.56 36.04
N LEU A 182 -25.97 15.52 36.63
CA LEU A 182 -24.75 15.91 35.92
C LEU A 182 -24.42 14.96 34.76
N VAL A 183 -24.75 13.67 34.89
CA VAL A 183 -24.59 12.68 33.82
C VAL A 183 -25.50 13.05 32.64
N TRP A 184 -26.76 13.38 32.91
CA TRP A 184 -27.70 13.80 31.86
C TRP A 184 -27.28 15.12 31.19
N ILE A 185 -26.79 16.09 31.96
CA ILE A 185 -26.22 17.32 31.40
C ILE A 185 -25.02 17.01 30.50
N ALA A 186 -24.11 16.13 30.94
CA ALA A 186 -22.96 15.72 30.14
C ALA A 186 -23.40 15.04 28.83
N LEU A 187 -24.39 14.15 28.90
CA LEU A 187 -24.94 13.43 27.75
C LEU A 187 -25.53 14.37 26.70
N VAL A 188 -26.43 15.26 27.13
CA VAL A 188 -27.08 16.24 26.23
C VAL A 188 -26.05 17.18 25.63
N TYR A 189 -25.13 17.68 26.45
CA TYR A 189 -24.08 18.60 26.00
C TYR A 189 -23.15 17.93 24.98
N ALA A 190 -22.73 16.68 25.24
CA ALA A 190 -21.92 15.91 24.31
C ALA A 190 -22.68 15.65 23.00
N ALA A 191 -23.96 15.29 23.05
CA ALA A 191 -24.76 15.02 21.87
C ALA A 191 -24.90 16.25 20.96
N VAL A 192 -25.24 17.42 21.54
CA VAL A 192 -25.34 18.68 20.79
C VAL A 192 -23.99 19.02 20.14
N ALA A 193 -22.91 18.92 20.91
CA ALA A 193 -21.57 19.20 20.40
C ALA A 193 -21.13 18.24 19.29
N SER A 194 -21.49 16.96 19.43
CA SER A 194 -21.23 15.92 18.43
C SER A 194 -21.90 16.27 17.10
N VAL A 195 -23.18 16.66 17.14
CA VAL A 195 -23.95 17.05 15.95
C VAL A 195 -23.34 18.29 15.29
N VAL A 196 -23.05 19.34 16.05
CA VAL A 196 -22.45 20.57 15.49
C VAL A 196 -21.05 20.31 14.92
N THR A 197 -20.23 19.54 15.64
CA THR A 197 -18.89 19.13 15.18
C THR A 197 -18.98 18.35 13.87
N HIS A 198 -19.92 17.41 13.75
CA HIS A 198 -20.15 16.66 12.52
C HIS A 198 -20.57 17.56 11.36
N LEU A 199 -21.53 18.47 11.58
CA LEU A 199 -21.99 19.41 10.56
C LEU A 199 -20.88 20.32 10.05
N LEU A 200 -20.03 20.83 10.95
CA LEU A 200 -18.88 21.67 10.58
C LEU A 200 -17.76 20.86 9.90
N GLY A 201 -17.55 19.61 10.33
CA GLY A 201 -16.40 18.78 9.95
C GLY A 201 -16.60 17.84 8.77
N HIS A 202 -17.83 17.49 8.36
CA HIS A 202 -18.07 16.42 7.38
C HIS A 202 -17.37 16.64 6.02
N ARG A 203 -17.18 17.89 5.58
CA ARG A 203 -16.50 18.20 4.30
C ARG A 203 -14.97 18.14 4.35
N LEU A 204 -14.36 18.14 5.54
CA LEU A 204 -12.89 18.09 5.69
C LEU A 204 -12.30 16.81 5.09
N HIS A 205 -13.03 15.69 5.18
CA HIS A 205 -12.55 14.43 4.62
C HIS A 205 -12.39 14.51 3.09
N LYS A 206 -13.41 15.04 2.40
CA LYS A 206 -13.36 15.23 0.94
C LYS A 206 -12.24 16.18 0.52
N LEU A 207 -12.06 17.29 1.23
CA LEU A 207 -10.99 18.24 0.96
C LEU A 207 -9.59 17.62 1.14
N ASN A 208 -9.40 16.78 2.15
CA ASN A 208 -8.14 16.06 2.36
C ASN A 208 -7.84 15.05 1.23
N ILE A 209 -8.85 14.35 0.72
CA ILE A 209 -8.68 13.46 -0.44
C ILE A 209 -8.30 14.26 -1.69
N GLU A 210 -8.99 15.38 -1.95
CA GLU A 210 -8.66 16.29 -3.05
C GLU A 210 -7.22 16.83 -2.94
N ARG A 211 -6.76 17.15 -1.72
CA ARG A 211 -5.36 17.55 -1.46
C ARG A 211 -4.38 16.46 -1.86
N GLN A 212 -4.60 15.23 -1.40
CA GLN A 212 -3.71 14.09 -1.71
C GLN A 212 -3.63 13.81 -3.20
N ARG A 213 -4.77 13.87 -3.92
CA ARG A 213 -4.80 13.69 -5.38
C ARG A 213 -4.02 14.79 -6.09
N ALA A 214 -4.27 16.06 -5.75
CA ALA A 214 -3.56 17.19 -6.35
C ALA A 214 -2.04 17.15 -6.09
N GLU A 215 -1.61 16.76 -4.89
CA GLU A 215 -0.19 16.54 -4.59
C GLU A 215 0.41 15.39 -5.38
N ALA A 216 -0.32 14.27 -5.55
CA ALA A 216 0.14 13.13 -6.34
C ALA A 216 0.33 13.51 -7.82
N ASP A 217 -0.63 14.23 -8.41
CA ASP A 217 -0.55 14.71 -9.80
C ASP A 217 0.65 15.65 -10.01
N TYR A 218 0.91 16.54 -9.05
CA TYR A 218 2.07 17.43 -9.10
C TYR A 218 3.39 16.64 -8.98
N ARG A 219 3.49 15.69 -8.04
CA ARG A 219 4.68 14.81 -7.92
C ARG A 219 4.89 13.96 -9.16
N ALA A 220 3.83 13.43 -9.77
CA ALA A 220 3.91 12.68 -11.02
C ALA A 220 4.46 13.54 -12.16
N THR A 221 4.07 14.82 -12.23
CA THR A 221 4.63 15.77 -13.19
C THR A 221 6.13 15.98 -12.98
N LEU A 222 6.58 16.18 -11.73
CA LEU A 222 7.99 16.31 -11.40
C LEU A 222 8.81 15.05 -11.74
N LEU A 223 8.25 13.86 -11.47
CA LEU A 223 8.89 12.59 -11.82
C LEU A 223 9.04 12.44 -13.33
N ARG A 224 8.01 12.80 -14.12
CA ARG A 224 8.09 12.79 -15.59
C ARG A 224 9.16 13.73 -16.12
N VAL A 225 9.29 14.93 -15.55
CA VAL A 225 10.36 15.88 -15.92
C VAL A 225 11.74 15.29 -15.62
N ARG A 226 11.91 14.66 -14.46
CA ARG A 226 13.18 14.00 -14.09
C ARG A 226 13.50 12.82 -15.00
N ASP A 227 12.51 12.00 -15.32
CA ASP A 227 12.72 10.77 -16.10
C ASP A 227 12.90 11.05 -17.61
N ASN A 228 12.53 12.25 -18.08
CA ASN A 228 12.70 12.70 -19.46
C ASN A 228 13.55 13.98 -19.56
N SER A 229 14.48 14.19 -18.63
CA SER A 229 15.23 15.44 -18.50
C SER A 229 16.06 15.78 -19.73
N GLU A 230 16.63 14.75 -20.37
CA GLU A 230 17.42 14.88 -21.59
C GLU A 230 16.57 15.32 -22.77
N GLN A 231 15.41 14.67 -22.99
CA GLN A 231 14.49 15.04 -24.05
C GLN A 231 13.99 16.46 -23.87
N ILE A 232 13.62 16.85 -22.65
CA ILE A 232 13.17 18.22 -22.35
C ILE A 232 14.28 19.23 -22.63
N ALA A 233 15.53 18.92 -22.26
CA ALA A 233 16.68 19.77 -22.54
C ALA A 233 16.94 19.90 -24.06
N PHE A 234 16.85 18.81 -24.81
CA PHE A 234 17.00 18.83 -26.28
C PHE A 234 15.92 19.67 -26.95
N TYR A 235 14.66 19.58 -26.49
CA TYR A 235 13.57 20.41 -27.00
C TYR A 235 13.58 21.84 -26.46
N GLN A 236 14.50 22.18 -25.53
CA GLN A 236 14.52 23.46 -24.81
C GLN A 236 13.15 23.77 -24.17
N GLY A 237 12.46 22.74 -23.68
CA GLY A 237 11.07 22.79 -23.23
C GLY A 237 10.86 23.33 -21.80
N SER A 238 11.84 24.03 -21.21
CA SER A 238 11.82 24.43 -19.81
C SER A 238 10.60 25.28 -19.44
N ASP A 239 10.23 26.23 -20.29
CA ASP A 239 9.12 27.17 -20.01
C ASP A 239 7.77 26.46 -20.09
N ALA A 240 7.61 25.56 -21.06
CA ALA A 240 6.41 24.74 -21.21
C ALA A 240 6.21 23.80 -20.00
N GLU A 241 7.29 23.17 -19.53
CA GLU A 241 7.26 22.33 -18.33
C GLU A 241 7.04 23.15 -17.05
N GLN A 242 7.60 24.36 -16.95
CA GLN A 242 7.31 25.28 -15.84
C GLN A 242 5.83 25.66 -15.79
N GLN A 243 5.22 25.97 -16.94
CA GLN A 243 3.80 26.29 -17.03
C GLN A 243 2.94 25.09 -16.64
N ARG A 244 3.27 23.88 -17.12
CA ARG A 244 2.59 22.62 -16.77
C ARG A 244 2.68 22.35 -15.26
N MET A 245 3.86 22.51 -14.66
CA MET A 245 4.06 22.38 -13.22
C MET A 245 3.21 23.38 -12.43
N ARG A 246 3.15 24.66 -12.85
CA ARG A 246 2.31 25.68 -12.22
C ARG A 246 0.83 25.33 -12.31
N GLN A 247 0.36 24.82 -13.44
CA GLN A 247 -1.04 24.39 -13.62
C GLN A 247 -1.40 23.26 -12.66
N HIS A 248 -0.52 22.27 -12.46
CA HIS A 248 -0.75 21.19 -11.50
C HIS A 248 -0.60 21.63 -10.03
N PHE A 249 0.14 22.70 -9.75
CA PHE A 249 0.27 23.23 -8.39
C PHE A 249 -0.92 24.11 -7.95
N GLN A 250 -1.59 24.80 -8.88
CA GLN A 250 -2.73 25.68 -8.56
C GLN A 250 -3.88 25.00 -7.80
N PRO A 251 -4.34 23.79 -8.18
CA PRO A 251 -5.33 23.04 -7.41
C PRO A 251 -4.95 22.81 -5.95
N ILE A 252 -3.66 22.62 -5.65
CA ILE A 252 -3.16 22.46 -4.27
C ILE A 252 -3.42 23.73 -3.47
N VAL A 253 -3.08 24.90 -4.03
CA VAL A 253 -3.29 26.20 -3.38
C VAL A 253 -4.79 26.46 -3.13
N GLN A 254 -5.64 26.21 -4.13
CA GLN A 254 -7.09 26.42 -4.00
C GLN A 254 -7.72 25.48 -2.96
N ASN A 255 -7.30 24.22 -2.93
CA ASN A 255 -7.76 23.26 -1.93
C ASN A 255 -7.29 23.67 -0.52
N TRP A 256 -6.03 24.11 -0.38
CA TRP A 256 -5.45 24.54 0.88
C TRP A 256 -6.26 25.68 1.53
N GLN A 257 -6.66 26.69 0.75
CA GLN A 257 -7.47 27.80 1.25
C GLN A 257 -8.86 27.34 1.76
N ARG A 258 -9.50 26.42 1.04
CA ARG A 258 -10.79 25.83 1.45
C ARG A 258 -10.64 25.01 2.73
N LEU A 259 -9.55 24.26 2.84
CA LEU A 259 -9.22 23.42 3.99
C LEU A 259 -8.98 24.29 5.23
N MET A 260 -8.11 25.30 5.13
CA MET A 260 -7.81 26.25 6.20
C MET A 260 -9.07 26.95 6.74
N THR A 261 -9.96 27.40 5.85
CA THR A 261 -11.22 28.07 6.26
C THR A 261 -12.14 27.12 7.04
N ARG A 262 -12.16 25.84 6.69
CA ARG A 262 -12.99 24.82 7.34
C ARG A 262 -12.40 24.39 8.68
N GLU A 263 -11.09 24.21 8.74
CA GLU A 263 -10.37 23.94 9.98
C GLU A 263 -10.55 25.07 10.98
N PHE A 264 -10.38 26.33 10.55
CA PHE A 264 -10.62 27.49 11.40
C PHE A 264 -12.02 27.49 12.03
N ARG A 265 -13.07 27.20 11.24
CA ARG A 265 -14.46 27.13 11.76
C ARG A 265 -14.65 25.99 12.76
N LEU A 266 -14.08 24.82 12.48
CA LEU A 266 -14.18 23.67 13.36
C LEU A 266 -13.41 23.88 14.67
N GLU A 267 -12.18 24.39 14.58
CA GLU A 267 -11.31 24.69 15.72
C GLU A 267 -11.90 25.79 16.61
N SER A 268 -12.46 26.84 16.00
CA SER A 268 -13.17 27.91 16.73
C SER A 268 -14.33 27.34 17.57
N PHE A 269 -15.13 26.44 16.99
CA PHE A 269 -16.23 25.80 17.70
C PHE A 269 -15.73 24.85 18.80
N THR A 270 -14.85 23.90 18.45
CA THR A 270 -14.37 22.86 19.37
C THR A 270 -13.60 23.43 20.56
N THR A 271 -12.77 24.46 20.34
CA THR A 271 -12.05 25.17 21.41
C THR A 271 -12.99 25.91 22.35
N SER A 272 -13.97 26.64 21.80
CA SER A 272 -14.97 27.36 22.60
C SER A 272 -15.83 26.39 23.41
N TYR A 273 -16.30 25.32 22.76
CA TYR A 273 -17.04 24.23 23.38
C TYR A 273 -16.30 23.64 24.58
N PHE A 274 -15.03 23.25 24.39
CA PHE A 274 -14.23 22.67 25.47
C PHE A 274 -14.09 23.63 26.65
N ARG A 275 -13.86 24.94 26.39
CA ARG A 275 -13.77 25.95 27.44
C ARG A 275 -15.06 26.10 28.24
N PHE A 276 -16.22 26.14 27.60
CA PHE A 276 -17.52 26.21 28.29
C PHE A 276 -17.82 24.93 29.07
N SER A 277 -17.42 23.76 28.56
CA SER A 277 -17.63 22.49 29.23
C SER A 277 -17.04 22.43 30.65
N LEU A 278 -15.93 23.13 30.89
CA LEU A 278 -15.23 23.13 32.18
C LEU A 278 -15.96 23.91 33.29
N ILE A 279 -16.91 24.78 32.94
CA ILE A 279 -17.63 25.62 33.90
C ILE A 279 -19.01 25.08 34.25
N ILE A 280 -19.63 24.28 33.37
CA ILE A 280 -20.96 23.70 33.55
C ILE A 280 -21.06 22.93 34.89
N PRO A 281 -20.14 22.02 35.24
CA PRO A 281 -20.22 21.28 36.50
C PRO A 281 -20.07 22.17 37.72
N VAL A 282 -19.28 23.24 37.61
CA VAL A 282 -19.05 24.19 38.70
C VAL A 282 -20.35 24.91 39.03
N PHE A 283 -21.04 25.49 38.03
CA PHE A 283 -22.33 26.14 38.26
C PHE A 283 -23.43 25.15 38.66
N ALA A 284 -23.42 23.95 38.08
CA ALA A 284 -24.40 22.92 38.38
C ALA A 284 -24.29 22.39 39.82
N THR A 285 -23.08 22.41 40.41
CA THR A 285 -22.84 21.99 41.81
C THR A 285 -22.75 23.16 42.79
N LEU A 286 -22.75 24.41 42.30
CA LEU A 286 -22.65 25.59 43.15
C LEU A 286 -23.76 25.70 44.22
N PRO A 287 -25.06 25.44 43.92
CA PRO A 287 -26.10 25.47 44.94
C PRO A 287 -25.87 24.45 46.06
N LEU A 288 -25.34 23.27 45.74
CA LEU A 288 -25.02 22.21 46.71
C LEU A 288 -23.88 22.64 47.64
N PHE A 289 -22.88 23.32 47.09
CA PHE A 289 -21.78 23.87 47.86
C PHE A 289 -22.26 24.99 48.80
N LEU A 290 -23.08 25.91 48.31
CA LEU A 290 -23.67 26.97 49.13
C LEU A 290 -24.58 26.41 50.23
N ALA A 291 -25.26 25.29 49.98
CA ALA A 291 -26.04 24.54 50.96
C ALA A 291 -25.19 23.64 51.89
N ARG A 292 -23.86 23.66 51.76
CA ARG A 292 -22.90 22.82 52.53
C ARG A 292 -23.14 21.31 52.40
N GLN A 293 -23.76 20.85 51.32
CA GLN A 293 -23.99 19.44 51.03
C GLN A 293 -22.82 18.78 50.30
N VAL A 294 -22.00 19.59 49.62
CA VAL A 294 -20.87 19.16 48.80
C VAL A 294 -19.66 20.03 49.14
N SER A 295 -18.47 19.43 49.20
CA SER A 295 -17.21 20.11 49.50
C SER A 295 -16.59 20.78 48.27
N LEU A 296 -15.61 21.68 48.48
CA LEU A 296 -14.88 22.32 47.38
C LEU A 296 -14.18 21.27 46.49
N GLY A 297 -13.58 20.26 47.11
CA GLY A 297 -12.95 19.15 46.40
C GLY A 297 -13.93 18.35 45.56
N ALA A 298 -15.16 18.16 46.02
CA ALA A 298 -16.18 17.47 45.23
C ALA A 298 -16.64 18.29 44.00
N ILE A 299 -16.62 19.62 44.04
CA ILE A 299 -16.81 20.46 42.83
C ILE A 299 -15.69 20.22 41.82
N MET A 300 -14.43 20.22 42.30
CA MET A 300 -13.27 19.97 41.43
C MET A 300 -13.27 18.56 40.86
N GLN A 301 -13.70 17.57 41.66
CA GLN A 301 -13.88 16.19 41.23
C GLN A 301 -14.94 16.10 40.12
N ALA A 302 -16.10 16.73 40.31
CA ALA A 302 -17.19 16.77 39.35
C ALA A 302 -16.78 17.44 38.03
N ARG A 303 -16.04 18.57 38.10
CA ARG A 303 -15.47 19.25 36.93
C ARG A 303 -14.58 18.31 36.11
N SER A 304 -13.64 17.64 36.75
CA SER A 304 -12.75 16.70 36.07
C SER A 304 -13.54 15.51 35.51
N ALA A 305 -14.37 14.85 36.32
CA ALA A 305 -15.15 13.68 35.91
C ALA A 305 -16.06 13.97 34.71
N PHE A 306 -16.71 15.15 34.69
CA PHE A 306 -17.49 15.61 33.56
C PHE A 306 -16.65 15.74 32.28
N GLY A 307 -15.45 16.31 32.37
CA GLY A 307 -14.50 16.35 31.25
C GLY A 307 -14.12 14.95 30.75
N TYR A 308 -13.84 14.00 31.65
CA TYR A 308 -13.56 12.61 31.27
C TYR A 308 -14.74 11.93 30.55
N VAL A 309 -15.99 12.23 30.94
CA VAL A 309 -17.20 11.72 30.29
C VAL A 309 -17.37 12.34 28.90
N LEU A 310 -17.21 13.67 28.77
CA LEU A 310 -17.30 14.35 27.47
C LEU A 310 -16.25 13.85 26.46
N ASP A 311 -15.01 13.67 26.90
CA ASP A 311 -13.94 13.11 26.06
C ASP A 311 -14.28 11.70 25.57
N ALA A 312 -14.83 10.86 26.47
CA ALA A 312 -15.22 9.48 26.13
C ALA A 312 -16.34 9.46 25.07
N PHE A 313 -17.26 10.43 25.10
CA PHE A 313 -18.28 10.59 24.05
C PHE A 313 -17.69 11.05 22.72
N GLY A 314 -16.77 12.01 22.75
CA GLY A 314 -16.10 12.51 21.54
C GLY A 314 -15.37 11.38 20.78
N TRP A 315 -14.77 10.44 21.51
CA TRP A 315 -14.07 9.31 20.91
C TRP A 315 -14.93 8.46 19.95
N PHE A 316 -16.22 8.26 20.22
CA PHE A 316 -17.08 7.44 19.35
C PHE A 316 -17.20 8.03 17.93
N ILE A 317 -17.18 9.36 17.80
CA ILE A 317 -17.24 10.06 16.51
C ILE A 317 -15.94 9.84 15.74
N ASP A 318 -14.80 9.98 16.41
CA ASP A 318 -13.49 9.78 15.81
C ASP A 318 -13.26 8.31 15.43
N ALA A 319 -13.69 7.39 16.29
CA ALA A 319 -13.66 5.96 16.06
C ALA A 319 -14.44 5.56 14.80
N TYR A 320 -15.60 6.18 14.54
CA TYR A 320 -16.36 5.91 13.30
C TYR A 320 -15.53 6.21 12.04
N ARG A 321 -14.82 7.35 12.01
CA ARG A 321 -13.95 7.72 10.88
C ARG A 321 -12.82 6.70 10.71
N GLN A 322 -12.18 6.30 11.80
CA GLN A 322 -11.13 5.28 11.79
C GLN A 322 -11.66 3.92 11.32
N LEU A 323 -12.87 3.52 11.76
CA LEU A 323 -13.52 2.27 11.36
C LEU A 323 -13.83 2.22 9.86
N VAL A 324 -14.26 3.32 9.25
CA VAL A 324 -14.49 3.41 7.80
C VAL A 324 -13.18 3.22 7.03
N GLN A 325 -12.11 3.91 7.45
CA GLN A 325 -10.78 3.78 6.82
C GLN A 325 -10.21 2.37 6.98
N TRP A 326 -10.34 1.80 8.18
CA TRP A 326 -9.92 0.44 8.50
C TRP A 326 -10.68 -0.60 7.68
N SER A 327 -12.01 -0.47 7.58
CA SER A 327 -12.82 -1.36 6.74
C SER A 327 -12.42 -1.29 5.26
N SER A 328 -12.11 -0.11 4.74
CA SER A 328 -11.65 0.04 3.36
C SER A 328 -10.27 -0.60 3.14
N THR A 329 -9.38 -0.51 4.12
CA THR A 329 -8.05 -1.14 4.06
C THR A 329 -8.16 -2.67 4.08
N ILE A 330 -9.05 -3.23 4.91
CA ILE A 330 -9.37 -4.66 4.90
C ILE A 330 -9.88 -5.09 3.53
N GLU A 331 -10.79 -4.34 2.92
CA GLU A 331 -11.35 -4.67 1.62
C GLU A 331 -10.26 -4.76 0.56
N ARG A 332 -9.40 -3.74 0.47
CA ARG A 332 -8.32 -3.69 -0.54
C ARG A 332 -7.31 -4.82 -0.36
N LEU A 333 -6.92 -5.15 0.87
CA LEU A 333 -6.01 -6.27 1.14
C LEU A 333 -6.66 -7.63 0.87
N TRP A 334 -7.93 -7.78 1.21
CA TRP A 334 -8.67 -9.01 0.96
C TRP A 334 -8.86 -9.24 -0.55
N GLU A 335 -9.24 -8.22 -1.31
CA GLU A 335 -9.32 -8.30 -2.77
C GLU A 335 -7.97 -8.63 -3.40
N PHE A 336 -6.88 -8.03 -2.92
CA PHE A 336 -5.54 -8.32 -3.39
C PHE A 336 -5.15 -9.79 -3.15
N GLN A 337 -5.33 -10.29 -1.92
CA GLN A 337 -5.03 -11.68 -1.58
C GLN A 337 -5.92 -12.66 -2.34
N HIS A 338 -7.22 -12.36 -2.49
CA HIS A 338 -8.15 -13.22 -3.20
C HIS A 338 -7.79 -13.30 -4.70
N ARG A 339 -7.41 -12.19 -5.32
CA ARG A 339 -6.94 -12.18 -6.71
C ARG A 339 -5.66 -12.98 -6.89
N LEU A 340 -4.69 -12.83 -5.97
CA LEU A 340 -3.46 -13.65 -5.98
C LEU A 340 -3.78 -15.15 -5.99
N GLN A 341 -4.75 -15.58 -5.18
CA GLN A 341 -5.19 -16.97 -5.11
C GLN A 341 -5.98 -17.46 -6.34
N GLN A 342 -6.61 -16.54 -7.08
CA GLN A 342 -7.36 -16.84 -8.29
C GLN A 342 -6.50 -16.84 -9.55
N LEU A 343 -5.24 -16.40 -9.48
CA LEU A 343 -4.37 -16.39 -10.64
C LEU A 343 -4.18 -17.83 -11.16
N PRO A 344 -4.23 -18.03 -12.48
CA PRO A 344 -3.91 -19.33 -13.05
C PRO A 344 -2.48 -19.70 -12.64
N THR A 345 -2.31 -20.91 -12.11
CA THR A 345 -0.98 -21.45 -11.91
C THR A 345 -0.38 -21.71 -13.29
N PRO A 346 0.75 -21.06 -13.65
CA PRO A 346 1.36 -21.29 -14.94
C PRO A 346 1.75 -22.76 -15.05
N GLU A 347 1.41 -23.41 -16.18
CA GLU A 347 1.92 -24.73 -16.48
C GLU A 347 3.44 -24.64 -16.64
N GLU A 348 4.17 -25.26 -15.72
CA GLU A 348 5.63 -25.37 -15.84
C GLU A 348 5.96 -26.25 -17.04
N PRO A 349 6.90 -25.83 -17.92
CA PRO A 349 7.36 -26.68 -19.01
C PRO A 349 8.02 -27.94 -18.44
N ARG A 350 7.75 -29.09 -19.04
CA ARG A 350 8.42 -30.35 -18.64
C ARG A 350 9.88 -30.28 -19.05
N HIS A 351 10.81 -30.52 -18.12
CA HIS A 351 12.24 -30.50 -18.41
C HIS A 351 12.76 -31.93 -18.62
N GLU A 352 12.83 -32.38 -19.87
CA GLU A 352 13.19 -33.75 -20.23
C GLU A 352 14.06 -33.81 -21.49
N GLY A 353 15.01 -34.75 -21.52
CA GLY A 353 15.86 -34.98 -22.69
C GLY A 353 16.80 -33.81 -23.02
N TYR A 354 17.17 -33.70 -24.30
CA TYR A 354 18.16 -32.74 -24.80
C TYR A 354 17.62 -31.77 -25.86
N ALA A 355 16.33 -31.87 -26.19
CA ALA A 355 15.70 -31.12 -27.27
C ALA A 355 14.55 -30.26 -26.73
N LEU A 356 14.29 -29.13 -27.42
CA LEU A 356 13.09 -28.34 -27.22
C LEU A 356 11.99 -28.93 -28.10
N HIS A 357 10.90 -29.42 -27.50
CA HIS A 357 9.71 -29.85 -28.22
C HIS A 357 8.53 -28.95 -27.87
N ILE A 358 7.90 -28.40 -28.89
CA ILE A 358 6.68 -27.61 -28.79
C ILE A 358 5.65 -28.30 -29.67
N ASN A 359 4.50 -28.66 -29.09
CA ASN A 359 3.44 -29.37 -29.80
C ASN A 359 2.15 -28.54 -29.77
N ALA A 360 1.68 -28.14 -30.97
CA ALA A 360 0.44 -27.42 -31.19
C ALA A 360 0.27 -26.18 -30.29
N LEU A 361 1.34 -25.43 -30.02
CA LEU A 361 1.29 -24.25 -29.16
C LEU A 361 0.49 -23.13 -29.83
N SER A 362 -0.65 -22.82 -29.25
CA SER A 362 -1.54 -21.73 -29.64
C SER A 362 -1.48 -20.63 -28.59
N VAL A 363 -1.38 -19.38 -29.04
CA VAL A 363 -1.31 -18.20 -28.17
C VAL A 363 -2.42 -17.24 -28.57
N SER A 364 -3.34 -16.99 -27.64
CA SER A 364 -4.50 -16.11 -27.87
C SER A 364 -4.29 -14.74 -27.25
N ARG A 365 -4.87 -13.73 -27.88
CA ARG A 365 -5.02 -12.38 -27.34
C ARG A 365 -5.94 -12.38 -26.11
N PRO A 366 -5.93 -11.32 -25.30
CA PRO A 366 -6.86 -11.18 -24.17
C PRO A 366 -8.34 -11.26 -24.58
N GLU A 367 -8.65 -10.87 -25.82
CA GLU A 367 -9.99 -10.96 -26.44
C GLU A 367 -10.38 -12.38 -26.92
N GLY A 368 -9.47 -13.34 -26.83
CA GLY A 368 -9.69 -14.76 -27.17
C GLY A 368 -9.24 -15.18 -28.58
N SER A 369 -9.00 -14.24 -29.50
CA SER A 369 -8.54 -14.57 -30.86
C SER A 369 -7.07 -15.01 -30.90
N PRO A 370 -6.69 -16.02 -31.70
CA PRO A 370 -5.30 -16.48 -31.81
C PRO A 370 -4.41 -15.44 -32.51
N TYR A 371 -3.15 -15.32 -32.10
CA TYR A 371 -2.16 -14.48 -32.80
C TYR A 371 -1.67 -15.12 -34.11
N PHE A 372 -1.47 -16.43 -34.11
CA PHE A 372 -0.91 -17.22 -35.21
C PHE A 372 -1.47 -18.65 -35.17
N SER A 373 -1.32 -19.37 -36.29
CA SER A 373 -1.66 -20.80 -36.36
C SER A 373 -0.84 -21.62 -35.35
N PRO A 374 -1.40 -22.69 -34.74
CA PRO A 374 -0.69 -23.50 -33.75
C PRO A 374 0.71 -23.92 -34.22
N LEU A 375 1.71 -23.66 -33.37
CA LEU A 375 3.11 -23.91 -33.68
C LEU A 375 3.54 -25.28 -33.16
N THR A 376 4.04 -26.13 -34.05
CA THR A 376 4.73 -27.38 -33.69
C THR A 376 6.17 -27.29 -34.17
N LEU A 377 7.12 -27.43 -33.26
CA LEU A 377 8.55 -27.36 -33.59
C LEU A 377 9.37 -28.29 -32.69
N THR A 378 10.49 -28.78 -33.22
CA THR A 378 11.50 -29.51 -32.45
C THR A 378 12.87 -28.94 -32.79
N LEU A 379 13.65 -28.59 -31.78
CA LEU A 379 15.05 -28.17 -31.92
C LEU A 379 15.95 -29.08 -31.08
N GLN A 380 17.01 -29.58 -31.70
CA GLN A 380 18.01 -30.43 -31.05
C GLN A 380 19.08 -29.60 -30.32
N ALA A 381 19.82 -30.24 -29.42
CA ALA A 381 20.95 -29.60 -28.72
C ALA A 381 21.93 -28.95 -29.71
N GLY A 382 22.29 -27.69 -29.46
CA GLY A 382 23.16 -26.90 -30.32
C GLY A 382 22.49 -26.28 -31.56
N GLU A 383 21.20 -26.52 -31.82
CA GLU A 383 20.48 -25.89 -32.93
C GLU A 383 20.08 -24.45 -32.62
N TRP A 384 20.29 -23.58 -33.60
CA TRP A 384 19.97 -22.16 -33.53
C TRP A 384 18.87 -21.85 -34.54
N ALA A 385 17.74 -21.35 -34.04
CA ALA A 385 16.58 -20.97 -34.82
C ALA A 385 16.18 -19.52 -34.59
N VAL A 386 15.62 -18.91 -35.63
CA VAL A 386 15.07 -17.54 -35.57
C VAL A 386 13.61 -17.50 -35.99
N LEU A 387 12.81 -16.77 -35.21
CA LEU A 387 11.40 -16.50 -35.48
C LEU A 387 11.28 -15.34 -36.47
N SER A 388 10.75 -15.64 -37.66
CA SER A 388 10.54 -14.67 -38.73
C SER A 388 9.05 -14.43 -38.96
N ALA A 389 8.62 -13.18 -38.82
CA ALA A 389 7.26 -12.74 -39.07
C ALA A 389 7.22 -11.21 -39.22
N VAL A 390 6.17 -10.69 -39.86
CA VAL A 390 5.90 -9.24 -39.91
C VAL A 390 5.77 -8.66 -38.49
N SER A 391 6.08 -7.37 -38.34
CA SER A 391 5.95 -6.69 -37.05
C SER A 391 4.51 -6.77 -36.55
N GLY A 392 4.33 -7.08 -35.27
CA GLY A 392 3.00 -7.24 -34.67
C GLY A 392 2.39 -8.64 -34.80
N SER A 393 3.04 -9.62 -35.44
CA SER A 393 2.56 -11.02 -35.53
C SER A 393 2.63 -11.83 -34.23
N GLY A 394 3.07 -11.24 -33.11
CA GLY A 394 3.12 -11.92 -31.81
C GLY A 394 4.41 -12.68 -31.50
N LYS A 395 5.55 -12.39 -32.15
CA LYS A 395 6.87 -13.02 -31.87
C LYS A 395 7.28 -12.93 -30.40
N THR A 396 7.28 -11.72 -29.84
CA THR A 396 7.54 -11.49 -28.42
C THR A 396 6.49 -12.15 -27.53
N THR A 397 5.23 -12.19 -27.96
CA THR A 397 4.15 -12.87 -27.23
C THR A 397 4.37 -14.39 -27.18
N LEU A 398 4.86 -15.00 -28.26
CA LEU A 398 5.26 -16.42 -28.28
C LEU A 398 6.37 -16.70 -27.27
N LEU A 399 7.42 -15.87 -27.22
CA LEU A 399 8.49 -16.02 -26.23
C LEU A 399 7.94 -15.88 -24.79
N ARG A 400 7.03 -14.94 -24.55
CA ARG A 400 6.34 -14.80 -23.25
C ARG A 400 5.50 -16.04 -22.92
N ALA A 401 4.80 -16.62 -23.89
CA ALA A 401 4.05 -17.86 -23.70
C ALA A 401 4.99 -19.02 -23.38
N LEU A 402 6.12 -19.17 -24.08
CA LEU A 402 7.14 -20.18 -23.75
C LEU A 402 7.67 -20.02 -22.33
N ALA A 403 7.91 -18.79 -21.89
CA ALA A 403 8.34 -18.49 -20.51
C ALA A 403 7.23 -18.64 -19.45
N GLY A 404 6.01 -19.04 -19.81
CA GLY A 404 4.88 -19.15 -18.88
C GLY A 404 4.31 -17.80 -18.42
N LEU A 405 4.69 -16.70 -19.08
CA LEU A 405 4.25 -15.34 -18.73
C LEU A 405 2.92 -14.95 -19.38
N TRP A 406 2.47 -15.70 -20.41
CA TRP A 406 1.22 -15.39 -21.11
C TRP A 406 0.06 -16.27 -20.65
N PRO A 407 -1.03 -15.71 -20.11
CA PRO A 407 -2.08 -16.47 -19.44
C PRO A 407 -2.90 -17.36 -20.38
N THR A 408 -3.11 -16.92 -21.63
CA THR A 408 -3.93 -17.60 -22.63
C THR A 408 -3.06 -18.32 -23.65
N SER A 409 -2.40 -19.39 -23.22
CA SER A 409 -1.64 -20.30 -24.08
C SER A 409 -2.09 -21.75 -23.89
N GLN A 410 -2.14 -22.52 -24.97
CA GLN A 410 -2.51 -23.94 -24.98
C GLN A 410 -1.51 -24.72 -25.81
N GLY A 411 -1.24 -25.97 -25.46
CA GLY A 411 -0.30 -26.84 -26.15
C GLY A 411 0.86 -27.26 -25.26
N GLU A 412 1.57 -28.32 -25.66
CA GLU A 412 2.60 -28.95 -24.83
C GLU A 412 3.97 -28.31 -25.09
N ARG A 413 4.73 -28.13 -24.01
CA ARG A 413 6.05 -27.50 -23.99
C ARG A 413 7.00 -28.40 -23.21
N HIS A 414 7.95 -29.02 -23.89
CA HIS A 414 9.02 -29.81 -23.29
C HIS A 414 10.35 -29.11 -23.54
N PHE A 415 10.98 -28.67 -22.47
CA PHE A 415 12.27 -28.01 -22.50
C PHE A 415 13.38 -29.04 -22.30
N PRO A 416 14.59 -28.80 -22.85
CA PRO A 416 15.73 -29.65 -22.55
C PRO A 416 16.02 -29.65 -21.04
N ALA A 417 16.50 -30.78 -20.53
CA ALA A 417 16.93 -30.88 -19.14
C ALA A 417 17.99 -29.81 -18.85
N GLY A 418 17.84 -29.06 -17.75
CA GLY A 418 18.72 -27.95 -17.39
C GLY A 418 17.99 -26.60 -17.36
N ARG A 419 18.77 -25.52 -17.48
CA ARG A 419 18.27 -24.16 -17.29
C ARG A 419 17.84 -23.52 -18.62
N ALA A 420 16.61 -23.01 -18.65
CA ALA A 420 16.18 -22.08 -19.69
C ALA A 420 16.46 -20.63 -19.25
N LEU A 421 16.95 -19.80 -20.17
CA LEU A 421 17.20 -18.38 -19.96
C LEU A 421 16.51 -17.56 -21.06
N PHE A 422 15.70 -16.58 -20.64
CA PHE A 422 15.03 -15.66 -21.54
C PHE A 422 15.63 -14.27 -21.37
N LEU A 423 16.14 -13.69 -22.45
CA LEU A 423 16.67 -12.33 -22.48
C LEU A 423 15.66 -11.41 -23.19
N PRO A 424 15.02 -10.47 -22.46
CA PRO A 424 14.03 -9.56 -23.04
C PRO A 424 14.68 -8.46 -23.88
N GLN A 425 13.88 -7.80 -24.73
CA GLN A 425 14.31 -6.66 -25.54
C GLN A 425 14.88 -5.51 -24.69
N LYS A 426 14.22 -5.20 -23.57
CA LYS A 426 14.69 -4.24 -22.57
C LYS A 426 15.36 -4.97 -21.43
N ALA A 427 16.68 -4.85 -21.34
CA ALA A 427 17.48 -5.42 -20.26
C ALA A 427 16.99 -4.93 -18.88
N TYR A 428 16.80 -5.86 -17.95
CA TYR A 428 16.55 -5.54 -16.55
C TYR A 428 17.85 -5.59 -15.75
N LEU A 429 18.22 -4.47 -15.14
CA LEU A 429 19.37 -4.33 -14.26
C LEU A 429 18.88 -3.93 -12.86
N PRO A 430 18.97 -4.80 -11.84
CA PRO A 430 18.56 -4.46 -10.49
C PRO A 430 19.45 -3.36 -9.88
N GLN A 431 18.95 -2.65 -8.88
CA GLN A 431 19.75 -1.70 -8.10
C GLN A 431 20.62 -2.44 -7.10
N ASP A 432 21.82 -2.81 -7.52
CA ASP A 432 22.80 -3.53 -6.70
C ASP A 432 24.24 -3.27 -7.18
N THR A 433 25.21 -3.99 -6.63
CA THR A 433 26.57 -3.98 -7.16
C THR A 433 26.62 -4.56 -8.57
N LEU A 434 27.55 -4.12 -9.42
CA LEU A 434 27.68 -4.67 -10.77
C LEU A 434 27.86 -6.20 -10.74
N ARG A 435 28.58 -6.72 -9.74
CA ARG A 435 28.69 -8.15 -9.44
C ARG A 435 27.33 -8.82 -9.32
N GLN A 436 26.44 -8.29 -8.48
CA GLN A 436 25.12 -8.86 -8.27
C GLN A 436 24.23 -8.71 -9.51
N VAL A 437 24.34 -7.59 -10.21
CA VAL A 437 23.65 -7.36 -11.50
C VAL A 437 24.08 -8.40 -12.55
N LEU A 438 25.36 -8.72 -12.63
CA LEU A 438 25.93 -9.70 -13.57
C LEU A 438 25.59 -11.15 -13.17
N CYS A 439 25.50 -11.43 -11.87
CA CYS A 439 25.13 -12.75 -11.34
C CYS A 439 23.61 -13.00 -11.33
N TYR A 440 22.77 -11.99 -11.54
CA TYR A 440 21.32 -12.15 -11.58
C TYR A 440 20.88 -13.26 -12.57
N PRO A 441 19.99 -14.20 -12.17
CA PRO A 441 19.14 -14.20 -10.96
C PRO A 441 19.74 -14.86 -9.71
N GLN A 442 21.02 -15.26 -9.69
CA GLN A 442 21.62 -16.02 -8.58
C GLN A 442 22.83 -15.29 -7.98
N ALA A 443 22.75 -14.82 -6.73
CA ALA A 443 23.77 -13.96 -6.12
C ALA A 443 25.20 -14.53 -6.05
N GLN A 444 25.33 -15.87 -6.04
CA GLN A 444 26.61 -16.59 -5.86
C GLN A 444 26.85 -17.56 -7.01
N LEU A 445 26.91 -17.01 -8.23
CA LEU A 445 26.98 -17.82 -9.43
C LEU A 445 28.41 -18.09 -9.93
N ALA A 446 29.33 -17.14 -9.73
CA ALA A 446 30.70 -17.24 -10.22
C ALA A 446 31.69 -16.51 -9.30
N ASP A 447 32.95 -16.96 -9.34
CA ASP A 447 34.07 -16.29 -8.70
C ASP A 447 34.51 -15.03 -9.47
N THR A 448 35.25 -14.15 -8.81
CA THR A 448 35.67 -12.87 -9.39
C THR A 448 36.46 -13.05 -10.69
N ALA A 449 37.31 -14.08 -10.78
CA ALA A 449 38.09 -14.36 -11.98
C ALA A 449 37.19 -14.67 -13.19
N ARG A 450 36.13 -15.48 -12.99
CA ARG A 450 35.18 -15.77 -14.06
C ARG A 450 34.33 -14.56 -14.45
N LEU A 451 33.96 -13.70 -13.50
CA LEU A 451 33.23 -12.46 -13.79
C LEU A 451 34.07 -11.51 -14.66
N ILE A 452 35.35 -11.34 -14.31
CA ILE A 452 36.31 -10.54 -15.10
C ILE A 452 36.43 -11.10 -16.51
N ALA A 453 36.69 -12.41 -16.65
CA ALA A 453 36.84 -13.04 -17.96
C ALA A 453 35.58 -12.86 -18.84
N VAL A 454 34.38 -12.92 -18.26
CA VAL A 454 33.14 -12.72 -19.02
C VAL A 454 32.95 -11.25 -19.40
N LEU A 455 33.31 -10.29 -18.54
CA LEU A 455 33.28 -8.86 -18.90
C LEU A 455 34.26 -8.56 -20.04
N GLU A 456 35.44 -9.16 -20.04
CA GLU A 456 36.39 -9.03 -21.15
C GLU A 456 35.83 -9.62 -22.45
N GLN A 457 35.30 -10.85 -22.38
CA GLN A 457 34.70 -11.54 -23.52
C GLN A 457 33.51 -10.82 -24.14
N THR A 458 32.78 -10.04 -23.34
CA THR A 458 31.61 -9.27 -23.80
C THR A 458 31.93 -7.83 -24.16
N GLY A 459 33.20 -7.44 -24.16
CA GLY A 459 33.62 -6.08 -24.50
C GLY A 459 33.21 -5.03 -23.46
N LEU A 460 33.16 -5.44 -22.19
CA LEU A 460 32.80 -4.63 -21.01
C LEU A 460 33.96 -4.52 -20.01
N ALA A 461 35.21 -4.69 -20.46
CA ALA A 461 36.41 -4.66 -19.60
C ALA A 461 36.54 -3.36 -18.80
N ALA A 462 36.04 -2.23 -19.33
CA ALA A 462 36.04 -0.94 -18.65
C ALA A 462 35.24 -0.94 -17.32
N LEU A 463 34.30 -1.89 -17.15
CA LEU A 463 33.49 -2.01 -15.94
C LEU A 463 34.15 -2.85 -14.84
N ILE A 464 35.26 -3.55 -15.13
CA ILE A 464 35.96 -4.41 -14.16
C ILE A 464 36.35 -3.66 -12.88
N PRO A 465 36.91 -2.43 -12.92
CA PRO A 465 37.27 -1.70 -11.70
C PRO A 465 36.08 -1.34 -10.82
N ARG A 466 34.86 -1.33 -11.39
CA ARG A 466 33.61 -0.94 -10.73
C ARG A 466 32.74 -2.15 -10.34
N LEU A 467 33.31 -3.35 -10.29
CA LEU A 467 32.57 -4.59 -10.07
C LEU A 467 31.76 -4.59 -8.76
N ASP A 468 32.29 -3.94 -7.72
CA ASP A 468 31.68 -3.87 -6.40
C ASP A 468 30.98 -2.52 -6.10
N ASP A 469 30.93 -1.62 -7.09
CA ASP A 469 30.21 -0.34 -6.98
C ASP A 469 28.70 -0.56 -7.00
N LYS A 470 27.95 0.16 -6.15
CA LYS A 470 26.49 0.25 -6.22
C LYS A 470 26.08 1.48 -7.00
N ALA A 471 25.33 1.28 -8.08
CA ALA A 471 24.89 2.36 -8.96
C ALA A 471 23.53 2.04 -9.60
N ASN A 472 22.91 3.05 -10.21
CA ASN A 472 21.76 2.83 -11.08
C ASN A 472 22.25 2.48 -12.49
N TRP A 473 22.73 1.25 -12.67
CA TRP A 473 23.33 0.76 -13.91
C TRP A 473 22.40 0.91 -15.13
N GLY A 474 21.08 0.85 -14.93
CA GLY A 474 20.11 1.07 -16.00
C GLY A 474 20.03 2.52 -16.53
N ARG A 475 20.59 3.49 -15.78
CA ARG A 475 20.74 4.90 -16.22
C ARG A 475 22.16 5.23 -16.65
N GLU A 476 23.17 4.61 -16.04
CA GLU A 476 24.58 4.87 -16.36
C GLU A 476 25.06 4.17 -17.62
N LEU A 477 24.64 2.91 -17.83
CA LEU A 477 25.07 2.13 -18.99
C LEU A 477 24.27 2.53 -20.22
N SER A 478 24.96 2.65 -21.34
CA SER A 478 24.32 2.77 -22.65
C SER A 478 23.49 1.52 -22.96
N GLY A 479 22.49 1.66 -23.83
CA GLY A 479 21.63 0.56 -24.21
C GLY A 479 22.39 -0.69 -24.73
N GLY A 480 23.41 -0.48 -25.56
CA GLY A 480 24.29 -1.55 -26.04
C GLY A 480 25.08 -2.23 -24.92
N GLU A 481 25.59 -1.49 -23.93
CA GLU A 481 26.25 -2.07 -22.76
C GLU A 481 25.27 -2.87 -21.90
N GLN A 482 24.02 -2.41 -21.74
CA GLN A 482 22.98 -3.16 -21.02
C GLN A 482 22.64 -4.49 -21.71
N GLN A 483 22.62 -4.51 -23.06
CA GLN A 483 22.44 -5.74 -23.84
C GLN A 483 23.65 -6.68 -23.74
N ARG A 484 24.89 -6.15 -23.85
CA ARG A 484 26.12 -6.92 -23.62
C ARG A 484 26.14 -7.56 -22.24
N LEU A 485 25.73 -6.82 -21.21
CA LEU A 485 25.65 -7.33 -19.85
C LEU A 485 24.58 -8.41 -19.69
N SER A 486 23.46 -8.30 -20.42
CA SER A 486 22.44 -9.35 -20.47
C SER A 486 22.93 -10.62 -21.16
N LEU A 487 23.71 -10.50 -22.24
CA LEU A 487 24.35 -11.64 -22.92
C LEU A 487 25.49 -12.26 -22.08
N ALA A 488 26.22 -11.44 -21.32
CA ALA A 488 27.22 -11.89 -20.36
C ALA A 488 26.62 -12.87 -19.33
N ARG A 489 25.37 -12.62 -18.89
CA ARG A 489 24.64 -13.56 -18.01
C ARG A 489 24.47 -14.94 -18.63
N ALA A 490 24.26 -15.04 -19.95
CA ALA A 490 24.14 -16.32 -20.63
C ALA A 490 25.45 -17.13 -20.57
N LEU A 491 26.61 -16.47 -20.74
CA LEU A 491 27.94 -17.11 -20.65
C LEU A 491 28.28 -17.60 -19.24
N LEU A 492 27.70 -16.95 -18.22
CA LEU A 492 27.83 -17.32 -16.82
C LEU A 492 26.86 -18.44 -16.43
N LEU A 493 25.58 -18.28 -16.75
CA LEU A 493 24.51 -19.23 -16.39
C LEU A 493 24.57 -20.54 -17.17
N ARG A 494 25.22 -20.54 -18.34
CA ARG A 494 25.36 -21.67 -19.28
C ARG A 494 24.02 -22.43 -19.49
N PRO A 495 22.97 -21.75 -19.99
CA PRO A 495 21.65 -22.37 -20.14
C PRO A 495 21.64 -23.45 -21.23
N THR A 496 20.76 -24.44 -21.12
CA THR A 496 20.51 -25.43 -22.18
C THR A 496 19.56 -24.90 -23.24
N LEU A 497 18.69 -23.95 -22.88
CA LEU A 497 17.83 -23.18 -23.79
C LEU A 497 18.05 -21.68 -23.57
N LEU A 498 18.42 -20.95 -24.62
CA LEU A 498 18.58 -19.51 -24.62
C LEU A 498 17.57 -18.87 -25.59
N CYS A 499 16.61 -18.12 -25.05
CA CYS A 499 15.66 -17.36 -25.83
C CYS A 499 16.06 -15.88 -25.87
N LEU A 500 16.18 -15.31 -27.07
CA LEU A 500 16.60 -13.93 -27.29
C LEU A 500 15.46 -13.13 -27.92
N ASP A 501 14.87 -12.18 -27.20
CA ASP A 501 13.86 -11.27 -27.72
C ASP A 501 14.53 -9.95 -28.12
N GLU A 502 15.00 -9.82 -29.37
CA GLU A 502 15.71 -8.63 -29.87
C GLU A 502 16.90 -8.18 -29.00
N ALA A 503 17.55 -9.12 -28.32
CA ALA A 503 18.61 -8.86 -27.34
C ALA A 503 19.92 -8.29 -27.92
N THR A 504 20.02 -8.11 -29.24
CA THR A 504 21.16 -7.52 -29.95
C THR A 504 20.81 -6.22 -30.69
N SER A 505 19.57 -5.74 -30.58
CA SER A 505 19.01 -4.64 -31.38
C SER A 505 19.70 -3.28 -31.18
N GLN A 506 20.41 -3.08 -30.08
CA GLN A 506 21.13 -1.84 -29.76
C GLN A 506 22.65 -1.98 -29.97
N LEU A 507 23.08 -3.09 -30.57
CA LEU A 507 24.45 -3.34 -30.99
C LEU A 507 24.57 -3.13 -32.50
N ASP A 508 25.76 -2.72 -32.94
CA ASP A 508 26.08 -2.76 -34.36
C ASP A 508 26.20 -4.22 -34.84
N ASP A 509 26.07 -4.43 -36.16
CA ASP A 509 26.06 -5.76 -36.74
C ASP A 509 27.34 -6.52 -36.42
N ALA A 510 28.51 -5.85 -36.43
CA ALA A 510 29.79 -6.48 -36.15
C ALA A 510 29.89 -6.99 -34.69
N ALA A 511 29.52 -6.17 -33.69
CA ALA A 511 29.58 -6.61 -32.29
C ALA A 511 28.51 -7.66 -31.99
N ALA A 512 27.31 -7.54 -32.58
CA ALA A 512 26.26 -8.55 -32.44
C ALA A 512 26.74 -9.91 -32.96
N LEU A 513 27.32 -9.95 -34.16
CA LEU A 513 27.88 -11.16 -34.77
C LEU A 513 29.00 -11.76 -33.91
N GLN A 514 29.94 -10.94 -33.44
CA GLN A 514 31.05 -11.39 -32.59
C GLN A 514 30.55 -12.03 -31.28
N LEU A 515 29.58 -11.41 -30.60
CA LEU A 515 29.03 -11.94 -29.36
C LEU A 515 28.25 -13.23 -29.58
N LEU A 516 27.47 -13.31 -30.65
CA LEU A 516 26.74 -14.52 -31.00
C LEU A 516 27.68 -15.66 -31.36
N GLU A 517 28.73 -15.41 -32.14
CA GLU A 517 29.74 -16.43 -32.45
C GLU A 517 30.49 -16.89 -31.18
N HIS A 518 30.77 -15.96 -30.26
CA HIS A 518 31.38 -16.29 -28.97
C HIS A 518 30.45 -17.16 -28.10
N ILE A 519 29.16 -16.87 -28.07
CA ILE A 519 28.15 -17.71 -27.40
C ILE A 519 28.12 -19.10 -28.04
N ARG A 520 28.11 -19.17 -29.37
CA ARG A 520 28.08 -20.44 -30.12
C ARG A 520 29.28 -21.32 -29.85
N THR A 521 30.47 -20.73 -29.80
CA THR A 521 31.73 -21.46 -29.54
C THR A 521 31.88 -21.85 -28.07
N THR A 522 31.46 -20.99 -27.14
CA THR A 522 31.55 -21.25 -25.69
C THR A 522 30.46 -22.22 -25.20
N LEU A 523 29.28 -22.20 -25.82
CA LEU A 523 28.10 -22.98 -25.44
C LEU A 523 27.58 -23.83 -26.62
N PRO A 524 28.36 -24.81 -27.13
CA PRO A 524 28.06 -25.52 -28.37
C PRO A 524 26.80 -26.40 -28.31
N GLN A 525 26.33 -26.74 -27.10
CA GLN A 525 25.14 -27.58 -26.88
C GLN A 525 23.88 -26.77 -26.58
N THR A 526 23.99 -25.45 -26.42
CA THR A 526 22.83 -24.60 -26.08
C THR A 526 21.93 -24.41 -27.30
N ILE A 527 20.64 -24.70 -27.11
CA ILE A 527 19.59 -24.39 -28.09
C ILE A 527 19.35 -22.89 -28.04
N VAL A 528 19.35 -22.21 -29.19
CA VAL A 528 19.06 -20.77 -29.27
C VAL A 528 17.81 -20.53 -30.08
N LEU A 529 16.82 -19.85 -29.49
CA LEU A 529 15.63 -19.37 -30.18
C LEU A 529 15.60 -17.84 -30.13
N ALA A 530 15.81 -17.19 -31.27
CA ALA A 530 15.92 -15.74 -31.35
C ALA A 530 14.75 -15.07 -32.07
N VAL A 531 14.48 -13.82 -31.72
CA VAL A 531 13.71 -12.84 -32.48
C VAL A 531 14.68 -11.72 -32.83
N SER A 532 14.84 -11.41 -34.11
CA SER A 532 15.68 -10.31 -34.56
C SER A 532 15.12 -9.69 -35.84
N HIS A 533 15.43 -8.41 -36.04
CA HIS A 533 15.18 -7.66 -37.26
C HIS A 533 16.47 -7.30 -38.02
N GLN A 534 17.64 -7.59 -37.43
CA GLN A 534 18.95 -7.30 -38.03
C GLN A 534 19.29 -8.35 -39.09
N PRO A 535 19.42 -7.98 -40.38
CA PRO A 535 19.69 -8.94 -41.46
C PRO A 535 20.98 -9.75 -41.25
N ALA A 536 22.02 -9.11 -40.72
CA ALA A 536 23.29 -9.76 -40.40
C ALA A 536 23.12 -10.87 -39.36
N VAL A 537 22.38 -10.59 -38.28
CA VAL A 537 22.07 -11.56 -37.22
C VAL A 537 21.21 -12.70 -37.76
N LEU A 538 20.22 -12.41 -38.61
CA LEU A 538 19.37 -13.44 -39.22
C LEU A 538 20.20 -14.47 -40.02
N ALA A 539 21.28 -14.03 -40.68
CA ALA A 539 22.14 -14.91 -41.47
C ALA A 539 22.93 -15.94 -40.62
N CYS A 540 23.05 -15.74 -39.30
CA CYS A 540 23.70 -16.69 -38.39
C CYS A 540 22.84 -17.95 -38.13
N PHE A 541 21.52 -17.87 -38.36
CA PHE A 541 20.59 -18.93 -38.00
C PHE A 541 20.32 -19.84 -39.20
N LYS A 542 20.52 -21.15 -39.00
CA LYS A 542 20.23 -22.15 -40.04
C LYS A 542 18.74 -22.42 -40.18
N HIS A 543 17.99 -22.32 -39.09
CA HIS A 543 16.57 -22.61 -39.06
C HIS A 543 15.77 -21.30 -38.94
N GLN A 544 14.89 -21.06 -39.91
CA GLN A 544 13.96 -19.92 -39.88
C GLN A 544 12.54 -20.44 -39.69
N ILE A 545 11.95 -20.11 -38.54
CA ILE A 545 10.59 -20.51 -38.18
C ILE A 545 9.66 -19.36 -38.57
N ARG A 546 8.80 -19.58 -39.56
CA ARG A 546 7.83 -18.56 -40.00
C ARG A 546 6.54 -18.68 -39.17
N LEU A 547 6.14 -17.59 -38.53
CA LEU A 547 4.82 -17.50 -37.91
C LEU A 547 3.82 -16.96 -38.92
N THR A 548 2.77 -17.72 -39.20
CA THR A 548 1.68 -17.29 -40.06
C THR A 548 0.65 -16.55 -39.20
N PRO A 549 0.55 -15.21 -39.30
CA PRO A 549 -0.45 -14.47 -38.54
C PRO A 549 -1.86 -14.88 -38.97
N LEU A 550 -2.76 -15.02 -38.00
CA LEU A 550 -4.18 -15.16 -38.27
C LEU A 550 -4.79 -13.76 -38.18
N GLU A 551 -5.49 -13.34 -39.24
CA GLU A 551 -6.29 -12.12 -39.14
C GLU A 551 -7.36 -12.32 -38.05
N PRO A 552 -7.57 -11.35 -37.16
CA PRO A 552 -8.70 -11.43 -36.26
C PRO A 552 -9.96 -11.48 -37.13
N GLU A 553 -10.80 -12.50 -36.95
CA GLU A 553 -12.14 -12.51 -37.56
C GLU A 553 -12.80 -11.17 -37.24
N LYS A 554 -12.96 -10.32 -38.25
CA LYS A 554 -13.85 -9.17 -38.15
C LYS A 554 -15.21 -9.78 -37.83
N LYS A 555 -15.67 -9.67 -36.57
CA LYS A 555 -17.09 -9.78 -36.26
C LYS A 555 -17.80 -8.94 -37.31
N ALA A 556 -18.64 -9.58 -38.12
CA ALA A 556 -19.38 -8.95 -39.19
C ALA A 556 -20.07 -7.70 -38.62
N HIS A 557 -19.48 -6.53 -38.84
CA HIS A 557 -20.20 -5.28 -38.72
C HIS A 557 -21.10 -5.23 -39.94
N THR A 558 -22.39 -5.35 -39.64
CA THR A 558 -23.53 -5.01 -40.45
C THR A 558 -23.17 -3.93 -41.48
N GLU A 559 -23.49 -4.23 -42.73
CA GLU A 559 -23.29 -3.44 -43.94
C GLU A 559 -23.21 -1.92 -43.70
N ASN A 560 -22.09 -1.34 -44.13
CA ASN A 560 -21.97 0.09 -44.38
C ASN A 560 -23.02 0.51 -45.43
N ARG A 561 -24.14 1.05 -44.97
CA ARG A 561 -24.98 1.90 -45.79
C ARG A 561 -24.25 3.23 -45.93
N ILE A 562 -23.72 3.50 -47.12
CA ILE A 562 -23.23 4.83 -47.50
C ILE A 562 -24.41 5.78 -47.35
N VAL A 563 -24.38 6.67 -46.35
CA VAL A 563 -25.32 7.78 -46.23
C VAL A 563 -24.74 8.95 -47.02
N ASP A 564 -25.46 9.31 -48.07
CA ASP A 564 -25.27 10.52 -48.89
C ASP A 564 -25.24 11.79 -48.01
N PRO A 565 -24.24 12.66 -48.12
CA PRO A 565 -24.11 13.87 -47.30
C PRO A 565 -25.13 14.99 -47.63
N SER A 566 -26.13 14.75 -48.48
CA SER A 566 -27.09 15.77 -48.93
C SER A 566 -28.47 15.76 -48.24
N VAL A 567 -28.70 14.98 -47.18
CA VAL A 567 -29.99 14.95 -46.48
C VAL A 567 -29.84 15.36 -45.01
N ALA A 568 -30.39 16.53 -44.65
CA ALA A 568 -30.48 17.01 -43.28
C ALA A 568 -31.45 16.13 -42.45
N PRO A 569 -31.11 15.75 -41.21
CA PRO A 569 -32.03 15.02 -40.34
C PRO A 569 -33.10 15.97 -39.75
N PRO A 570 -34.33 15.49 -39.50
CA PRO A 570 -35.36 16.29 -38.86
C PRO A 570 -35.05 16.46 -37.36
N ALA A 571 -35.39 17.64 -36.83
CA ALA A 571 -35.30 17.95 -35.41
C ALA A 571 -36.29 17.10 -34.59
N ALA A 572 -35.83 16.47 -33.50
CA ALA A 572 -36.70 15.88 -32.49
C ALA A 572 -36.06 15.94 -31.09
N ASP A 573 -36.73 16.72 -30.25
CA ASP A 573 -36.89 16.75 -28.79
C ASP A 573 -35.80 16.25 -27.83
N VAL A 574 -35.33 17.23 -27.05
CA VAL A 574 -34.58 17.10 -25.81
C VAL A 574 -35.53 16.69 -24.69
N GLN A 575 -35.37 15.46 -24.16
CA GLN A 575 -35.83 15.11 -22.83
C GLN A 575 -34.64 14.81 -21.90
N GLN A 576 -34.53 15.67 -20.88
CA GLN A 576 -33.66 15.54 -19.73
C GLN A 576 -34.04 14.32 -18.88
N VAL A 577 -33.06 13.48 -18.52
CA VAL A 577 -33.18 12.59 -17.36
C VAL A 577 -31.98 12.82 -16.44
N ALA A 578 -32.31 13.36 -15.27
CA ALA A 578 -31.42 13.63 -14.16
C ALA A 578 -30.97 12.34 -13.47
N TYR A 579 -29.70 12.24 -13.09
CA TYR A 579 -29.24 11.31 -12.06
C TYR A 579 -28.96 12.05 -10.76
N GLY A 580 -29.73 11.66 -9.75
CA GLY A 580 -29.77 12.24 -8.43
C GLY A 580 -28.65 11.78 -7.51
N ARG A 581 -28.38 12.66 -6.54
CA ARG A 581 -27.70 12.39 -5.28
C ARG A 581 -28.50 11.36 -4.47
N ILE A 582 -27.81 10.41 -3.85
CA ILE A 582 -27.90 10.10 -2.41
C ILE A 582 -26.48 9.85 -1.91
#